data_AF-A0A2H1FF34-F1
#
_entry.id   AF-A0A2H1FF34-F1
#
_cell.length_a   1.000
_cell.length_b   1.000
_cell.length_c   1.000
_cell.angle_alpha   90.00
_cell.angle_beta   90.00
_cell.angle_gamma   90.00
#
_symmetry.space_group_name_H-M   'P 1'
#
loop_
_entity.id
_entity.type
_entity.pdbx_description
1 polymer ?
#
loop_
_entity_poly.entity_id
_entity_poly.type
_entity_poly.pdbx_seq_one_letter_code
_entity_poly.pdbx_strand_id
1 'polypeptide(L)'
;MMLDYLNKVKLTIPEPDLDEDQIAEIMNTTISGTRISEVENINDILTTSNPSVEFVAEFKPHTLDDIKKELQKGLPVSVWIHTGSVEYLHSIVITGIDDIAKTICYNDPIYRQKTISQSEFVTKWEQGQALMIKTEIGRINRYTLETWQQELSDEQP
;
A
#
# COMPACT_ATOMS: atom_id res chain seq x y z
N MET A 1 6.71 -6.93 -3.07
CA MET A 1 5.48 -6.12 -3.14
C MET A 1 5.12 -5.57 -1.75
N MET A 2 4.17 -4.64 -1.65
CA MET A 2 3.79 -4.00 -0.37
C MET A 2 3.12 -5.00 0.59
N LEU A 3 2.26 -5.89 0.08
CA LEU A 3 1.61 -6.95 0.86
C LEU A 3 2.64 -7.93 1.45
N ASP A 4 3.65 -8.36 0.68
CA ASP A 4 4.72 -9.24 1.18
C ASP A 4 5.47 -8.63 2.37
N TYR A 5 5.67 -7.31 2.34
CA TYR A 5 6.32 -6.61 3.45
C TYR A 5 5.45 -6.70 4.70
N LEU A 6 4.15 -6.39 4.58
CA LEU A 6 3.20 -6.43 5.71
C LEU A 6 3.08 -7.84 6.29
N ASN A 7 2.92 -8.87 5.43
CA ASN A 7 2.87 -10.28 5.82
C ASN A 7 4.11 -10.71 6.63
N LYS A 8 5.29 -10.11 6.38
CA LYS A 8 6.53 -10.46 7.08
C LYS A 8 6.75 -9.70 8.39
N VAL A 9 6.29 -8.45 8.48
CA VAL A 9 6.75 -7.54 9.55
C VAL A 9 5.65 -6.95 10.43
N LYS A 10 4.37 -7.06 10.03
CA LYS A 10 3.26 -6.42 10.74
C LYS A 10 2.13 -7.36 11.14
N LEU A 11 1.93 -8.45 10.41
CA LEU A 11 0.78 -9.33 10.60
C LEU A 11 1.14 -10.58 11.39
N THR A 12 0.27 -10.94 12.33
CA THR A 12 0.35 -12.20 13.08
C THR A 12 -0.31 -13.33 12.30
N ILE A 13 -1.43 -13.02 11.65
CA ILE A 13 -2.06 -13.89 10.65
C ILE A 13 -1.89 -13.19 9.30
N PRO A 14 -1.16 -13.79 8.34
CA PRO A 14 -0.93 -13.19 7.04
C PRO A 14 -2.17 -13.29 6.15
N GLU A 15 -2.24 -12.42 5.14
CA GLU A 15 -3.18 -12.59 4.03
C GLU A 15 -2.73 -13.71 3.08
N PRO A 16 -3.64 -14.24 2.24
CA PRO A 16 -3.28 -15.17 1.19
C PRO A 16 -2.15 -14.63 0.32
N ASP A 17 -1.26 -15.53 -0.09
CA ASP A 17 -0.27 -15.22 -1.11
C ASP A 17 -1.01 -15.09 -2.44
N LEU A 18 -1.01 -13.87 -2.99
CA LEU A 18 -1.62 -13.56 -4.27
C LEU A 18 -0.51 -13.37 -5.29
N ASP A 19 -0.59 -14.06 -6.41
CA ASP A 19 0.34 -13.82 -7.51
C ASP A 19 0.02 -12.50 -8.24
N GLU A 20 0.97 -12.07 -9.08
CA GLU A 20 0.86 -10.80 -9.80
C GLU A 20 -0.37 -10.75 -10.73
N ASP A 21 -0.76 -11.88 -11.34
CA ASP A 21 -1.90 -11.96 -12.25
C ASP A 21 -3.23 -11.82 -11.48
N GLN A 22 -3.34 -12.46 -10.31
CA GLN A 22 -4.47 -12.31 -9.41
C GLN A 22 -4.60 -10.86 -8.93
N ILE A 23 -3.50 -10.27 -8.45
CA ILE A 23 -3.49 -8.86 -8.01
C ILE A 23 -3.92 -7.95 -9.16
N ALA A 24 -3.42 -8.17 -10.37
CA ALA A 24 -3.76 -7.40 -11.56
C ALA A 24 -5.27 -7.50 -11.87
N GLU A 25 -5.85 -8.70 -11.82
CA GLU A 25 -7.28 -8.92 -12.04
C GLU A 25 -8.14 -8.19 -11.00
N ILE A 26 -7.82 -8.37 -9.71
CA ILE A 26 -8.56 -7.75 -8.58
C ILE A 26 -8.52 -6.22 -8.66
N MET A 27 -7.35 -5.65 -9.00
CA MET A 27 -7.16 -4.21 -9.14
C MET A 27 -7.59 -3.66 -10.51
N ASN A 28 -8.28 -4.44 -11.36
CA ASN A 28 -8.70 -4.02 -12.70
C ASN A 28 -7.56 -3.47 -13.58
N THR A 29 -6.36 -4.04 -13.46
CA THR A 29 -5.18 -3.56 -14.16
C THR A 29 -5.31 -3.84 -15.66
N THR A 30 -5.08 -2.81 -16.47
CA THR A 30 -5.18 -2.89 -17.94
C THR A 30 -3.82 -2.68 -18.61
N ILE A 31 -3.77 -2.71 -19.94
CA ILE A 31 -2.58 -2.31 -20.71
C ILE A 31 -2.12 -0.87 -20.41
N SER A 32 -2.99 -0.02 -19.85
CA SER A 32 -2.67 1.35 -19.45
C SER A 32 -2.22 1.45 -17.98
N GLY A 33 -2.08 0.31 -17.29
CA GLY A 33 -1.78 0.22 -15.87
C GLY A 33 -3.03 0.17 -14.99
N THR A 34 -2.80 0.39 -13.70
CA THR A 34 -3.81 0.40 -12.63
C THR A 34 -4.12 1.83 -12.24
N ARG A 35 -5.41 2.21 -12.15
CA ARG A 35 -5.77 3.52 -11.63
C ARG A 35 -5.63 3.55 -10.12
N ILE A 36 -5.27 4.70 -9.56
CA ILE A 36 -5.12 4.86 -8.10
C ILE A 36 -6.39 4.47 -7.33
N SER A 37 -7.57 4.78 -7.88
CA SER A 37 -8.87 4.42 -7.30
C SER A 37 -9.16 2.92 -7.30
N GLU A 38 -8.55 2.16 -8.21
CA GLU A 38 -8.80 0.71 -8.35
C GLU A 38 -7.93 -0.10 -7.38
N VAL A 39 -6.94 0.53 -6.74
CA VAL A 39 -6.09 -0.14 -5.74
C VAL A 39 -6.90 -0.57 -4.53
N GLU A 40 -7.95 0.16 -4.17
CA GLU A 40 -8.78 -0.17 -3.02
C GLU A 40 -9.61 -1.44 -3.23
N ASN A 41 -9.80 -1.92 -4.47
CA ASN A 41 -10.49 -3.19 -4.75
C ASN A 41 -9.82 -4.39 -4.05
N ILE A 42 -8.50 -4.32 -3.81
CA ILE A 42 -7.79 -5.38 -3.10
C ILE A 42 -8.30 -5.54 -1.66
N ASN A 43 -8.91 -4.52 -1.06
CA ASN A 43 -9.40 -4.60 0.32
C ASN A 43 -10.58 -5.58 0.47
N ASP A 44 -11.33 -5.83 -0.60
CA ASP A 44 -12.47 -6.75 -0.59
C ASP A 44 -12.05 -8.21 -0.35
N ILE A 45 -10.81 -8.55 -0.69
CA ILE A 45 -10.25 -9.89 -0.52
C ILE A 45 -9.34 -10.01 0.70
N LEU A 46 -8.68 -8.91 1.11
CA LEU A 46 -7.81 -8.88 2.28
C LEU A 46 -8.66 -8.85 3.54
N THR A 47 -9.14 -10.03 3.90
CA THR A 47 -10.17 -10.23 4.92
C THR A 47 -9.72 -11.07 6.09
N THR A 48 -8.55 -11.67 5.99
CA THR A 48 -8.09 -12.69 6.94
C THR A 48 -7.02 -12.19 7.89
N SER A 49 -6.38 -11.07 7.59
CA SER A 49 -5.25 -10.55 8.36
C SER A 49 -5.62 -10.17 9.79
N ASN A 50 -4.68 -10.42 10.70
CA ASN A 50 -4.73 -9.93 12.07
C ASN A 50 -3.37 -9.30 12.46
N PRO A 51 -3.31 -8.00 12.80
CA PRO A 51 -4.39 -7.01 12.65
C PRO A 51 -4.84 -6.86 11.18
N SER A 52 -6.05 -6.35 10.94
CA SER A 52 -6.57 -6.18 9.59
C SER A 52 -5.80 -5.12 8.82
N VAL A 53 -5.64 -5.34 7.51
CA VAL A 53 -4.95 -4.44 6.58
C VAL A 53 -5.92 -3.84 5.58
N GLU A 54 -5.79 -2.54 5.33
CA GLU A 54 -6.46 -1.85 4.24
C GLU A 54 -5.47 -0.95 3.49
N PHE A 55 -5.60 -0.90 2.17
CA PHE A 55 -4.92 0.05 1.30
C PHE A 55 -5.85 1.21 0.98
N VAL A 56 -5.41 2.43 1.23
CA VAL A 56 -6.24 3.62 1.08
C VAL A 56 -5.62 4.56 0.05
N ALA A 57 -6.36 4.86 -0.99
CA ALA A 57 -5.97 5.78 -2.05
C ALA A 57 -6.23 7.23 -1.62
N GLU A 58 -5.16 8.01 -1.48
CA GLU A 58 -5.29 9.42 -1.12
C GLU A 58 -5.18 10.29 -2.38
N PHE A 59 -6.30 10.94 -2.75
CA PHE A 59 -6.42 11.75 -3.97
C PHE A 59 -5.96 13.20 -3.79
N LYS A 60 -5.53 13.58 -2.59
CA LYS A 60 -4.97 14.92 -2.33
C LYS A 60 -3.45 14.86 -2.49
N PRO A 61 -2.81 15.92 -3.02
CA PRO A 61 -1.36 16.01 -3.01
C PRO A 61 -0.79 15.94 -1.59
N HIS A 62 0.27 15.16 -1.42
CA HIS A 62 0.97 14.96 -0.15
C HIS A 62 2.36 15.57 -0.15
N THR A 63 2.92 15.69 1.06
CA THR A 63 4.29 16.14 1.27
C THR A 63 5.22 14.97 1.59
N LEU A 64 6.53 15.19 1.46
CA LEU A 64 7.53 14.23 1.92
C LEU A 64 7.38 13.92 3.43
N ASP A 65 6.94 14.90 4.21
CA ASP A 65 6.70 14.72 5.65
C ASP A 65 5.51 13.80 5.92
N ASP A 66 4.52 13.72 5.03
CA ASP A 66 3.42 12.77 5.16
C ASP A 66 3.90 11.33 4.95
N ILE A 67 4.79 11.10 3.97
CA ILE A 67 5.47 9.82 3.80
C ILE A 67 6.29 9.46 5.06
N LYS A 68 7.03 10.43 5.63
CA LYS A 68 7.80 10.20 6.86
C LYS A 68 6.91 9.77 8.02
N LYS A 69 5.73 10.37 8.19
CA LYS A 69 4.79 10.00 9.26
C LYS A 69 4.34 8.55 9.13
N GLU A 70 4.08 8.05 7.92
CA GLU A 70 3.71 6.65 7.72
C GLU A 70 4.89 5.70 7.97
N LEU A 71 6.09 6.06 7.48
CA LEU A 71 7.30 5.27 7.72
C LEU A 71 7.66 5.20 9.22
N GLN A 72 7.39 6.25 10.01
CA GLN A 72 7.57 6.23 11.46
C GLN A 72 6.64 5.23 12.17
N LYS A 73 5.47 4.93 11.60
CA LYS A 73 4.59 3.82 12.06
C LYS A 73 5.10 2.45 11.60
N GLY A 74 6.19 2.43 10.82
CA GLY A 74 6.73 1.26 10.14
C GLY A 74 5.85 0.77 9.00
N LEU A 75 5.06 1.67 8.40
CA LEU A 75 4.18 1.37 7.27
C LEU A 75 4.80 1.91 5.99
N PRO A 76 5.03 1.06 4.97
CA PRO A 76 5.51 1.52 3.68
C PRO A 76 4.40 2.31 2.96
N VAL A 77 4.79 3.11 1.98
CA VAL A 77 3.86 3.93 1.19
C VAL A 77 4.08 3.66 -0.28
N SER A 78 3.01 3.40 -1.04
CA SER A 78 3.10 3.30 -2.51
C SER A 78 2.87 4.68 -3.13
N VAL A 79 3.67 5.05 -4.12
CA VAL A 79 3.55 6.31 -4.84
C VAL A 79 3.80 6.11 -6.33
N TRP A 80 3.29 7.03 -7.14
CA TRP A 80 3.52 7.06 -8.58
C TRP A 80 4.50 8.17 -8.91
N ILE A 81 5.61 7.83 -9.56
CA ILE A 81 6.64 8.79 -9.98
C ILE A 81 6.73 8.86 -11.50
N HIS A 82 7.01 10.06 -12.02
CA HIS A 82 7.30 10.24 -13.43
C HIS A 82 8.71 9.72 -13.77
N THR A 83 8.83 8.86 -14.77
CA THR A 83 10.13 8.23 -15.13
C THR A 83 10.92 8.98 -16.19
N GLY A 84 10.36 10.04 -16.76
CA GLY A 84 11.01 10.88 -17.77
C GLY A 84 10.64 10.54 -19.21
N SER A 85 10.01 9.37 -19.45
CA SER A 85 9.22 9.13 -20.66
C SER A 85 7.80 9.67 -20.43
N VAL A 86 7.27 10.38 -21.43
CA VAL A 86 6.06 11.23 -21.33
C VAL A 86 4.78 10.41 -21.07
N GLU A 87 4.84 9.08 -21.16
CA GLU A 87 3.63 8.26 -21.31
C GLU A 87 3.19 7.52 -20.05
N TYR A 88 4.07 7.26 -19.06
CA TYR A 88 3.69 6.38 -17.95
C TYR A 88 4.26 6.82 -16.60
N LEU A 89 3.35 6.92 -15.62
CA LEU A 89 3.71 6.98 -14.21
C LEU A 89 4.10 5.58 -13.73
N HIS A 90 5.18 5.49 -12.96
CA HIS A 90 5.68 4.23 -12.41
C HIS A 90 5.39 4.14 -10.93
N SER A 91 4.80 3.02 -10.50
CA SER A 91 4.50 2.76 -9.09
C SER A 91 5.74 2.22 -8.37
N ILE A 92 6.07 2.82 -7.23
CA ILE A 92 7.15 2.39 -6.35
C ILE A 92 6.69 2.35 -4.90
N VAL A 93 7.30 1.48 -4.09
CA VAL A 93 7.00 1.38 -2.66
C VAL A 93 8.13 1.98 -1.84
N ILE A 94 7.87 3.11 -1.20
CA ILE A 94 8.83 3.77 -0.32
C ILE A 94 8.96 2.98 0.99
N THR A 95 10.20 2.67 1.36
CA THR A 95 10.52 1.85 2.55
C THR A 95 11.43 2.56 3.54
N GLY A 96 12.02 3.70 3.17
CA GLY A 96 12.85 4.50 4.08
C GLY A 96 13.25 5.84 3.50
N ILE A 97 13.56 6.78 4.39
CA ILE A 97 14.08 8.11 4.06
C ILE A 97 15.29 8.36 4.95
N ASP A 98 16.43 8.68 4.33
CA ASP A 98 17.64 9.10 5.03
C ASP A 98 17.83 10.61 4.84
N ASP A 99 17.56 11.37 5.90
CA ASP A 99 17.68 12.83 5.90
C ASP A 99 19.12 13.34 6.00
N ILE A 100 20.08 12.48 6.40
CA ILE A 100 21.50 12.81 6.46
C ILE A 100 22.10 12.63 5.06
N ALA A 101 21.89 11.47 4.45
CA ALA A 101 22.34 11.19 3.09
C ALA A 101 21.50 11.88 2.00
N LYS A 102 20.34 12.45 2.37
CA LYS A 102 19.35 13.05 1.46
C LYS A 102 18.88 12.07 0.39
N THR A 103 18.57 10.85 0.81
CA THR A 103 18.10 9.78 -0.09
C THR A 103 16.76 9.18 0.33
N ILE A 104 16.08 8.57 -0.65
CA ILE A 104 14.87 7.77 -0.50
C ILE A 104 15.21 6.33 -0.88
N CYS A 105 14.87 5.39 -0.01
CA CYS A 105 14.94 3.96 -0.27
C CYS A 105 13.56 3.44 -0.69
N TYR A 106 13.49 2.75 -1.81
CA TYR A 106 12.23 2.22 -2.33
C TYR A 106 12.41 0.86 -3.00
N ASN A 107 11.33 0.10 -3.06
CA ASN A 107 11.23 -1.11 -3.85
C ASN A 107 10.56 -0.78 -5.18
N ASP A 108 11.30 -1.02 -6.25
CA ASP A 108 10.80 -0.98 -7.62
C ASP A 108 10.28 -2.38 -7.99
N PRO A 109 9.03 -2.52 -8.47
CA PRO A 109 8.51 -3.81 -8.92
C PRO A 109 9.37 -4.46 -10.02
N ILE A 110 10.00 -3.67 -10.89
CA ILE A 110 10.82 -4.14 -12.02
C ILE A 110 12.27 -4.35 -11.57
N TYR A 111 12.84 -3.39 -10.84
CA TYR A 111 14.27 -3.33 -10.57
C TYR A 111 14.68 -3.65 -9.13
N ARG A 112 13.74 -4.14 -8.30
CA ARG A 112 13.91 -4.43 -6.87
C ARG A 112 14.33 -3.18 -6.07
N GLN A 113 15.03 -3.37 -4.95
CA GLN A 113 15.41 -2.27 -4.06
C GLN A 113 16.35 -1.27 -4.75
N LYS A 114 16.04 0.01 -4.63
CA LYS A 114 16.77 1.13 -5.21
C LYS A 114 16.86 2.30 -4.22
N THR A 115 17.77 3.21 -4.53
CA THR A 115 17.95 4.47 -3.82
C THR A 115 17.95 5.61 -4.83
N ILE A 116 17.29 6.70 -4.49
CA ILE A 116 17.22 7.94 -5.30
C ILE A 116 17.46 9.14 -4.37
N SER A 117 17.95 10.26 -4.91
CA SER A 117 18.07 11.49 -4.10
C SER A 117 16.68 12.03 -3.74
N GLN A 118 16.54 12.67 -2.58
CA GLN A 118 15.28 13.28 -2.15
C GLN A 118 14.78 14.33 -3.15
N SER A 119 15.67 15.17 -3.69
CA SER A 119 15.32 16.22 -4.66
C SER A 119 14.81 15.64 -5.98
N GLU A 120 15.46 14.59 -6.49
CA GLU A 120 15.02 13.91 -7.70
C GLU A 120 13.68 13.20 -7.48
N PHE A 121 13.50 12.52 -6.34
CA PHE A 121 12.23 11.90 -5.98
C PHE A 121 11.10 12.90 -5.94
N VAL A 122 11.25 14.00 -5.19
CA VAL A 122 10.20 15.02 -5.04
C VAL A 122 9.84 15.60 -6.41
N THR A 123 10.82 15.92 -7.24
CA THR A 123 10.58 16.42 -8.61
C THR A 123 9.73 15.43 -9.43
N LYS A 124 10.09 14.14 -9.42
CA LYS A 124 9.38 13.10 -10.18
C LYS A 124 7.99 12.81 -9.62
N TRP A 125 7.83 12.88 -8.30
CA TRP A 125 6.57 12.60 -7.62
C TRP A 125 5.57 13.75 -7.77
N GLU A 126 6.01 15.00 -7.68
CA GLU A 126 5.18 16.19 -7.91
C GLU A 126 4.67 16.26 -9.36
N GLN A 127 5.47 15.84 -10.33
CA GLN A 127 5.02 15.67 -11.72
C GLN A 127 3.88 14.64 -11.84
N GLY A 128 3.85 13.65 -10.95
CA GLY A 128 2.80 12.65 -10.80
C GLY A 128 1.68 13.04 -9.82
N GLN A 129 1.49 14.34 -9.57
CA GLN A 129 0.47 14.91 -8.66
C GLN A 129 0.69 14.67 -7.16
N ALA A 130 1.85 14.12 -6.77
CA ALA A 130 2.20 13.83 -5.38
C ALA A 130 1.15 12.99 -4.63
N LEU A 131 0.51 12.04 -5.32
CA LEU A 131 -0.47 11.13 -4.71
C LEU A 131 0.22 9.97 -4.02
N MET A 132 -0.43 9.40 -3.01
CA MET A 132 0.08 8.23 -2.29
C MET A 132 -1.03 7.23 -1.96
N ILE A 133 -0.61 5.99 -1.74
CA ILE A 133 -1.43 4.94 -1.16
C ILE A 133 -0.79 4.55 0.15
N LYS A 134 -1.57 4.71 1.22
CA LYS A 134 -1.15 4.33 2.57
C LYS A 134 -1.71 2.97 2.93
N THR A 135 -1.09 2.33 3.90
CA THR A 135 -1.68 1.19 4.61
C THR A 135 -2.32 1.69 5.89
N GLU A 136 -3.55 1.25 6.16
CA GLU A 136 -4.15 1.32 7.49
C GLU A 136 -4.09 -0.07 8.13
N ILE A 137 -3.66 -0.12 9.39
CA ILE A 137 -3.63 -1.34 10.20
C ILE A 137 -4.56 -1.12 11.40
N GLY A 138 -5.54 -2.00 11.55
CA GLY A 138 -6.57 -1.85 12.57
C GLY A 138 -7.11 -3.16 13.12
N ARG A 139 -8.01 -3.05 14.10
CA ARG A 139 -8.96 -4.11 14.43
C ARG A 139 -10.25 -3.74 13.73
N ILE A 140 -10.39 -4.04 12.44
CA ILE A 140 -11.77 -4.11 11.94
C ILE A 140 -12.41 -5.23 12.75
N ASN A 141 -13.41 -4.88 13.56
CA ASN A 141 -14.32 -5.86 14.16
C ASN A 141 -15.10 -6.46 12.98
N ARG A 142 -14.48 -7.38 12.26
CA ARG A 142 -15.17 -8.22 11.30
C ARG A 142 -15.83 -9.28 12.16
N TYR A 143 -17.16 -9.27 12.23
CA TYR A 143 -17.91 -10.33 12.90
C TYR A 143 -17.44 -11.66 12.29
N THR A 144 -16.61 -12.40 13.01
CA THR A 144 -16.31 -13.78 12.67
C THR A 144 -17.61 -14.57 12.77
N LEU A 145 -17.73 -15.68 12.05
CA LEU A 145 -18.85 -16.62 12.21
C LEU A 145 -19.06 -17.01 13.69
N GLU A 146 -18.00 -17.00 14.48
CA GLU A 146 -18.03 -17.22 15.93
C GLU A 146 -18.82 -16.13 16.66
N THR A 147 -18.65 -14.84 16.30
CA THR A 147 -19.45 -13.73 16.84
C THR A 147 -20.95 -13.88 16.55
N TRP A 148 -21.30 -14.35 15.35
CA TRP A 148 -22.69 -14.66 14.99
C TRP A 148 -23.25 -15.86 15.76
N GLN A 149 -22.44 -16.89 15.98
CA GLN A 149 -22.85 -18.05 16.79
C GLN A 149 -23.05 -17.67 18.26
N GLN A 150 -22.25 -16.75 18.78
CA GLN A 150 -22.35 -16.25 20.15
C GLN A 150 -23.62 -15.41 20.36
N GLU A 151 -23.92 -14.49 19.44
CA GLU A 151 -25.15 -13.68 19.50
C GLU A 151 -26.41 -14.55 19.33
N LEU A 152 -26.39 -15.55 18.45
CA LEU A 152 -27.49 -16.51 18.29
C LEU A 152 -27.70 -17.40 19.54
N SER A 153 -26.64 -17.67 20.31
CA SER A 153 -26.76 -18.39 21.59
C SER A 153 -27.24 -17.52 22.75
N ASP A 154 -26.97 -16.21 22.71
CA ASP A 154 -27.39 -15.25 23.72
C ASP A 154 -28.84 -14.74 23.49
N GLU A 155 -29.39 -14.92 22.28
CA GLU A 155 -30.79 -14.60 21.94
C GLU A 155 -31.79 -15.77 22.11
N GLN A 156 -31.36 -16.94 22.60
CA GLN A 156 -32.28 -18.02 22.96
C GLN A 156 -32.69 -17.93 24.45
N PRO A 157 -33.99 -17.77 24.79
CA PRO A 157 -34.47 -17.70 26.17
C PRO A 157 -34.44 -19.03 26.93
#